data_AF-A0A7Y3X2A9-F1
#
_entry.id   AF-A0A7Y3X2A9-F1
#
_cell.length_a   1.000
_cell.length_b   1.000
_cell.length_c   1.000
_cell.angle_alpha   90.00
_cell.angle_beta   90.00
_cell.angle_gamma   90.00
#
_symmetry.space_group_name_H-M   'P 1'
#
loop_
_entity.id
_entity.type
_entity.pdbx_description
1 polymer ?
#
loop_
_entity_poly.entity_id
_entity_poly.type
_entity_poly.pdbx_seq_one_letter_code
_entity_poly.pdbx_strand_id
1 'polypeptide(L)'
;MFDFKLLKKETLDELLTPGLDDYGYSVWIRDVGKYKRMERYGRIAGANAVWFHYLNKDLSIIILSNTNLTDLGDYAFRIGKAIL
;
A
#
# COMPACT_ATOMS: atom_id res chain seq x y z
N MET A 1 4.82 6.14 -11.33
CA MET A 1 5.07 4.71 -10.95
C MET A 1 4.00 3.84 -11.56
N PHE A 2 2.72 4.02 -11.18
CA PHE A 2 1.59 3.27 -11.74
C PHE A 2 1.11 3.75 -13.11
N ASP A 3 1.51 4.96 -13.51
CA ASP A 3 1.31 5.53 -14.85
C ASP A 3 2.54 5.33 -15.78
N PHE A 4 3.44 4.42 -15.40
CA PHE A 4 4.66 4.07 -16.13
C PHE A 4 5.66 5.21 -16.39
N LYS A 5 5.53 6.35 -15.69
CA LYS A 5 6.51 7.45 -15.79
C LYS A 5 7.81 7.23 -15.04
N LEU A 6 7.84 6.25 -14.12
CA LEU A 6 9.01 5.94 -13.29
C LEU A 6 9.52 4.52 -13.52
N LEU A 7 8.61 3.55 -13.61
CA LEU A 7 8.92 2.15 -13.86
C LEU A 7 8.29 1.76 -15.21
N LYS A 8 8.98 0.89 -15.95
CA LYS A 8 8.36 0.20 -17.09
C LYS A 8 7.24 -0.71 -16.58
N LYS A 9 6.31 -1.06 -17.46
CA LYS A 9 5.18 -1.92 -17.10
C LYS A 9 5.66 -3.26 -16.56
N GLU A 10 6.64 -3.87 -17.21
CA GLU A 10 7.18 -5.19 -16.83
C GLU A 10 7.80 -5.14 -15.42
N THR A 11 8.53 -4.07 -15.12
CA THR A 11 9.13 -3.86 -13.79
C THR A 11 8.08 -3.61 -12.72
N LEU A 12 7.00 -2.88 -13.06
CA LEU A 12 5.89 -2.68 -12.13
C LEU A 12 5.12 -3.99 -11.88
N ASP A 13 4.92 -4.78 -12.93
CA ASP A 13 4.27 -6.09 -12.84
C ASP A 13 5.07 -7.04 -11.94
N GLU A 14 6.40 -7.09 -12.08
CA GLU A 14 7.28 -7.84 -11.17
C GLU A 14 7.16 -7.35 -9.72
N LEU A 15 7.17 -6.04 -9.50
CA LEU A 15 7.04 -5.45 -8.16
C LEU A 15 5.72 -5.84 -7.47
N LEU A 16 4.64 -5.91 -8.25
CA LEU A 16 3.27 -6.16 -7.77
C LEU A 16 2.85 -7.63 -7.87
N THR A 17 3.71 -8.51 -8.34
CA THR A 17 3.44 -9.96 -8.38
C THR A 17 3.74 -10.53 -7.00
N PRO A 18 2.73 -10.97 -6.23
CA PRO A 18 2.97 -11.56 -4.93
C PRO A 18 3.69 -12.90 -5.06
N GLY A 19 4.67 -13.13 -4.18
CA GLY A 19 5.26 -14.44 -3.91
C GLY A 19 4.52 -15.15 -2.78
N LEU A 20 5.28 -15.70 -1.82
CA LEU A 20 4.71 -16.26 -0.59
C LEU A 20 4.08 -15.15 0.26
N ASP A 21 2.99 -15.47 0.95
CA ASP A 21 2.27 -14.60 1.89
C ASP A 21 1.83 -13.25 1.31
N ASP A 22 1.42 -13.21 0.04
CA ASP A 22 0.95 -12.00 -0.63
C ASP A 22 2.01 -10.88 -0.71
N TYR A 23 3.30 -11.22 -0.59
CA TYR A 23 4.40 -10.25 -0.60
C TYR A 23 5.09 -10.20 -1.95
N GLY A 24 5.02 -9.05 -2.62
CA GLY A 24 5.78 -8.73 -3.84
C GLY A 24 7.16 -8.16 -3.50
N TYR A 25 7.75 -7.40 -4.43
CA TYR A 25 9.05 -6.77 -4.16
C TYR A 25 8.89 -5.58 -3.22
N SER A 26 9.10 -5.87 -1.93
CA SER A 26 9.01 -4.93 -0.81
C SER A 26 7.61 -4.37 -0.51
N VAL A 27 6.55 -4.96 -1.04
CA VAL A 27 5.16 -4.50 -0.82
C VAL A 27 4.23 -5.68 -0.58
N TRP A 28 3.21 -5.47 0.25
CA TRP A 28 2.12 -6.45 0.40
C TRP A 28 1.05 -6.18 -0.66
N ILE A 29 0.45 -7.23 -1.21
CA ILE A 29 -0.57 -7.16 -2.25
C ILE A 29 -1.81 -7.89 -1.77
N ARG A 30 -2.84 -7.18 -1.31
CA ARG A 30 -4.04 -7.78 -0.72
C ARG A 30 -5.28 -7.55 -1.56
N ASP A 31 -6.15 -8.54 -1.59
CA ASP A 31 -7.51 -8.38 -2.10
C ASP A 31 -8.47 -7.99 -0.97
N VAL A 32 -9.20 -6.89 -1.18
CA VAL A 32 -10.22 -6.36 -0.26
C VAL A 32 -11.53 -6.25 -1.02
N GLY A 33 -12.31 -7.34 -1.00
CA GLY A 33 -13.52 -7.46 -1.83
C GLY A 33 -13.16 -7.41 -3.31
N LYS A 34 -13.69 -6.43 -4.04
CA LYS A 34 -13.37 -6.21 -5.47
C LYS A 34 -12.08 -5.42 -5.71
N TYR A 35 -11.43 -4.93 -4.66
CA TYR A 35 -10.29 -4.03 -4.79
C TYR A 35 -8.99 -4.79 -4.55
N LYS A 36 -8.02 -4.61 -5.46
CA LYS A 36 -6.66 -5.09 -5.27
C LYS A 36 -5.81 -3.95 -4.73
N ARG A 37 -5.11 -4.15 -3.61
CA ARG A 37 -4.39 -3.08 -2.90
C ARG A 37 -2.94 -3.45 -2.67
N MET A 38 -2.05 -2.51 -2.98
CA MET A 38 -0.66 -2.53 -2.56
C MET A 38 -0.51 -1.81 -1.22
N GLU A 39 0.25 -2.38 -0.29
CA GLU A 39 0.51 -1.82 1.04
C GLU A 39 2.00 -1.79 1.33
N ARG A 40 2.48 -0.65 1.83
CA ARG A 40 3.81 -0.52 2.41
C ARG A 40 3.71 0.11 3.78
N TYR A 41 4.27 -0.59 4.76
CA TYR A 41 4.41 -0.10 6.13
C TYR A 41 5.85 0.40 6.34
N GLY A 42 6.00 1.49 7.09
CA GLY A 42 7.30 2.05 7.44
C GLY A 42 7.31 2.44 8.92
N ARG A 43 8.34 2.04 9.65
CA ARG A 43 8.48 2.39 11.07
C ARG A 43 9.94 2.58 11.42
N ILE A 44 10.22 3.70 12.07
CA ILE A 44 11.53 4.02 12.67
C ILE A 44 11.32 4.54 14.10
N ALA A 45 12.40 4.91 14.79
CA ALA A 45 12.32 5.50 16.12
C ALA A 45 11.53 6.81 16.07
N GLY A 46 10.34 6.82 16.70
CA GLY A 46 9.48 8.00 16.78
C GLY A 46 8.72 8.36 15.52
N ALA A 47 8.74 7.54 14.46
CA ALA A 47 7.91 7.79 13.27
C ALA A 47 7.31 6.50 12.70
N ASN A 48 6.05 6.62 12.27
CA ASN A 48 5.28 5.55 11.65
C ASN A 48 4.67 6.06 10.35
N ALA A 49 4.61 5.20 9.34
CA ALA A 49 4.05 5.52 8.04
C ALA A 49 3.33 4.31 7.45
N VAL A 50 2.27 4.58 6.69
CA VAL A 50 1.65 3.60 5.82
C VAL A 50 1.33 4.23 4.48
N TRP A 51 1.49 3.43 3.43
CA TRP A 51 1.08 3.77 2.08
C TRP A 51 0.24 2.64 1.52
N PHE A 52 -1.03 2.93 1.25
CA PHE A 52 -1.95 2.07 0.53
C PHE A 52 -2.18 2.65 -0.87
N HIS A 53 -2.10 1.81 -1.89
CA HIS A 53 -2.47 2.17 -3.25
C HIS A 53 -3.42 1.12 -3.82
N TYR A 54 -4.59 1.54 -4.30
CA TYR A 54 -5.60 0.64 -4.85
C TYR A 54 -5.32 0.42 -6.34
N LEU A 55 -4.80 -0.74 -6.72
CA LEU A 55 -4.29 -1.01 -8.07
C LEU A 55 -5.35 -0.94 -9.17
N ASN A 56 -6.63 -1.09 -8.81
CA ASN A 56 -7.76 -0.99 -9.72
C ASN A 56 -8.64 0.24 -9.48
N LYS A 57 -8.14 1.27 -8.80
CA LYS A 57 -8.79 2.58 -8.65
C LYS A 57 -7.75 3.68 -8.54
N ASP A 58 -8.02 4.87 -9.05
CA ASP A 58 -7.11 6.01 -8.85
C ASP A 58 -7.22 6.56 -7.41
N LEU A 59 -6.70 5.80 -6.44
CA LEU A 59 -6.75 6.11 -5.01
C LEU A 59 -5.46 5.66 -4.32
N SER A 60 -4.82 6.61 -3.64
CA SER A 60 -3.74 6.36 -2.70
C SER A 60 -4.06 6.97 -1.35
N ILE A 61 -3.77 6.23 -0.28
CA ILE A 61 -3.84 6.72 1.11
C ILE A 61 -2.42 6.66 1.66
N ILE A 62 -1.90 7.82 2.08
CA ILE A 62 -0.58 7.95 2.69
C ILE A 62 -0.77 8.61 4.04
N ILE A 63 -0.27 7.99 5.10
CA ILE A 63 -0.33 8.53 6.46
C ILE A 63 1.08 8.56 7.02
N LEU A 64 1.46 9.71 7.57
CA LEU A 64 2.73 9.93 8.24
C LEU A 64 2.41 10.36 9.69
N SER A 65 3.10 9.75 10.64
CA SER A 65 2.93 10.00 12.07
C SER A 65 4.29 10.22 12.71
N ASN A 66 4.37 11.22 13.60
CA ASN A 66 5.52 11.48 14.48
C ASN A 66 5.45 10.67 15.78
N THR A 67 4.68 9.59 15.79
CA THR A 67 4.58 8.65 16.91
C THR A 67 4.22 7.24 16.43
N ASN A 68 4.57 6.25 17.24
CA ASN A 68 4.26 4.84 17.02
C ASN A 68 3.02 4.37 17.82
N LEU A 69 2.24 5.29 18.37
CA LEU A 69 1.11 4.99 19.27
C LEU A 69 -0.18 4.53 18.57
N THR A 70 -0.24 4.60 17.24
CA THR A 70 -1.45 4.25 16.47
C THR A 70 -1.12 3.19 15.42
N ASP A 71 -2.02 2.23 15.26
CA ASP A 71 -2.02 1.32 14.12
C ASP A 71 -2.47 2.07 12.87
N LEU A 72 -1.48 2.51 12.09
CA LEU A 72 -1.76 3.23 10.85
C LEU A 72 -2.35 2.32 9.76
N GLY A 73 -2.08 1.01 9.83
CA GLY A 73 -2.63 0.03 8.88
C GLY A 73 -4.14 -0.10 9.01
N ASP A 74 -4.63 -0.32 10.22
CA ASP A 74 -6.06 -0.33 10.51
C ASP A 74 -6.70 1.02 10.16
N TYR A 75 -6.04 2.12 10.51
CA TYR A 75 -6.58 3.45 10.23
C TYR A 75 -6.71 3.73 8.73
N ALA A 76 -5.68 3.41 7.93
CA ALA A 76 -5.74 3.51 6.47
C ALA A 76 -6.78 2.57 5.86
N PHE A 77 -6.95 1.37 6.44
CA PHE A 77 -7.99 0.43 6.02
C PHE A 77 -9.40 1.01 6.23
N ARG A 78 -9.65 1.63 7.38
CA ARG A 78 -10.93 2.27 7.71
C ARG A 78 -11.23 3.47 6.81
N ILE A 79 -10.22 4.29 6.49
CA ILE A 79 -10.36 5.36 5.48
C ILE A 79 -10.76 4.75 4.14
N GLY A 80 -10.08 3.70 3.70
CA GLY A 80 -10.39 2.97 2.47
C GLY A 80 -11.83 2.49 2.43
N LYS A 81 -12.31 1.84 3.50
CA LYS A 81 -13.71 1.38 3.62
C LYS A 81 -14.74 2.50 3.57
N ALA A 82 -14.40 3.70 4.02
CA ALA A 82 -15.35 4.82 4.05
C ALA A 82 -15.52 5.51 2.69
N ILE A 83 -14.55 5.38 1.78
CA ILE A 83 -14.50 6.09 0.49
C ILE A 83 -14.65 5.18 -0.74
N LEU A 84 -14.76 3.87 -0.54
CA LEU A 84 -14.85 2.83 -1.57
C LEU A 84 -16.16 2.07 -1.47
#